data_AF-A0A2G3DS40-F1
#
_entry.id   AF-A0A2G3DS40-F1
#
_cell.length_a   1.000
_cell.length_b   1.000
_cell.length_c   1.000
_cell.angle_alpha   90.00
_cell.angle_beta   90.00
_cell.angle_gamma   90.00
#
_symmetry.space_group_name_H-M   'P 1'
#
loop_
_entity.id
_entity.type
_entity.pdbx_description
1 polymer ?
#
loop_
_entity_poly.entity_id
_entity_poly.type
_entity_poly.pdbx_seq_one_letter_code
_entity_poly.pdbx_strand_id
1 'polypeptide(L)' 'YLWQTDELICYDVINPTQYVFHEDTETCTPVYTEYFEEYKKFYTGALNDVEEAKKTREYGLDMANHPNWFDASY' A
#
# COMPACT_ATOMS: atom_id res chain seq x y z
N TYR A 1 4.68 -14.01 -8.33
CA TYR A 1 4.15 -14.76 -9.47
C TYR A 1 3.10 -13.88 -10.13
N LEU A 2 3.27 -13.59 -11.42
CA LEU A 2 2.32 -12.82 -12.23
C LEU A 2 1.39 -13.81 -12.94
N TRP A 3 0.15 -13.92 -12.46
CA TRP A 3 -0.81 -14.90 -12.99
C TRP A 3 -1.27 -14.56 -14.42
N GLN A 4 -1.18 -13.29 -14.82
CA GLN A 4 -1.58 -12.83 -16.16
C GLN A 4 -0.62 -13.32 -17.24
N THR A 5 0.67 -13.47 -16.92
CA THR A 5 1.72 -13.87 -17.86
C THR A 5 2.32 -15.25 -17.56
N ASP A 6 1.89 -15.90 -16.47
CA ASP A 6 2.45 -17.17 -15.96
C ASP A 6 3.96 -17.07 -15.65
N GLU A 7 4.38 -15.92 -15.10
CA GLU A 7 5.79 -15.62 -14.86
C GLU A 7 6.14 -15.59 -13.36
N LEU A 8 7.23 -16.27 -13.01
CA LEU A 8 7.87 -16.11 -11.72
C LEU A 8 8.84 -14.92 -11.78
N ILE A 9 8.52 -13.88 -11.03
CA ILE A 9 9.34 -12.68 -10.87
C ILE A 9 9.77 -12.50 -9.42
N CYS A 10 10.83 -11.72 -9.20
CA CYS A 10 11.27 -11.24 -7.90
C CYS A 10 11.54 -9.73 -8.02
N TYR A 11 10.90 -8.92 -7.19
CA TYR A 11 11.19 -7.48 -7.13
C TYR A 11 12.37 -7.24 -6.18
N ASP A 12 13.23 -6.29 -6.54
CA ASP A 12 14.34 -5.86 -5.66
C ASP A 12 13.82 -5.18 -4.38
N VAL A 13 12.69 -4.48 -4.49
CA VAL A 13 12.02 -3.78 -3.40
C VAL A 13 10.52 -4.07 -3.46
N ILE A 14 9.92 -4.30 -2.29
CA ILE A 14 8.47 -4.42 -2.12
C ILE A 14 7.96 -3.22 -1.31
N ASN A 15 6.78 -2.73 -1.68
CA ASN A 15 6.14 -1.59 -1.03
C ASN A 15 4.91 -2.09 -0.24
N PRO A 16 4.84 -1.87 1.09
CA PRO A 16 3.74 -2.37 1.88
C PRO A 16 2.42 -1.65 1.55
N THR A 17 1.34 -2.42 1.61
CA THR A 17 -0.03 -1.92 1.62
C THR A 17 -0.68 -2.32 2.95
N GLN A 18 -1.19 -1.34 3.69
CA GLN A 18 -1.87 -1.53 4.97
C GLN A 18 -3.32 -1.03 4.90
N TYR A 19 -4.14 -1.33 5.90
CA TYR A 19 -5.55 -0.92 5.88
C TYR A 19 -5.86 0.15 6.91
N VAL A 20 -6.64 1.15 6.48
CA VAL A 20 -7.31 2.10 7.36
C VAL A 20 -8.77 1.70 7.47
N PHE A 21 -9.23 1.41 8.68
CA PHE A 21 -10.64 1.17 8.97
C PHE A 21 -11.38 2.50 9.17
N HIS A 22 -12.53 2.63 8.51
CA HIS A 22 -13.42 3.79 8.60
C HIS A 22 -14.66 3.40 9.41
N GLU A 23 -14.78 3.94 10.62
CA GLU A 23 -15.88 3.61 11.54
C GLU A 23 -17.25 4.10 11.05
N ASP A 24 -17.29 5.19 10.27
CA ASP A 24 -18.52 5.78 9.75
C ASP A 24 -19.17 4.94 8.64
N THR A 25 -18.38 4.20 7.88
CA THR A 25 -18.85 3.34 6.78
C THR A 25 -18.71 1.85 7.05
N GLU A 26 -18.01 1.46 8.14
CA GLU A 26 -17.62 0.09 8.45
C GLU A 26 -16.84 -0.59 7.31
N THR A 27 -16.01 0.19 6.59
CA THR A 27 -15.19 -0.30 5.47
C THR A 27 -13.70 -0.03 5.69
N CYS A 28 -12.86 -0.77 4.97
CA CYS A 28 -11.42 -0.54 4.95
C CYS A 28 -10.98 0.07 3.61
N THR A 29 -10.00 0.97 3.67
CA THR A 29 -9.28 1.48 2.50
C THR A 29 -7.83 1.01 2.56
N PRO A 30 -7.30 0.36 1.50
CA PRO A 30 -5.88 0.05 1.43
C PRO A 30 -5.06 1.30 1.17
N VAL A 31 -3.91 1.36 1.84
CA VAL A 31 -2.96 2.47 1.84
C VAL A 31 -1.61 1.93 1.42
N TYR A 32 -1.21 2.31 0.22
CA TYR A 32 0.12 2.04 -0.31
C TYR A 32 1.13 3.00 0.31
N THR A 33 2.29 2.49 0.70
CA THR A 33 3.41 3.30 1.16
C THR A 33 4.69 2.84 0.48
N GLU A 34 5.47 3.79 -0.04
CA GLU A 34 6.79 3.52 -0.59
C GLU A 34 7.77 3.12 0.53
N TYR A 35 8.47 2.01 0.33
CA TYR A 35 9.50 1.54 1.23
C TYR A 35 10.76 2.41 1.16
N PHE A 36 11.30 2.76 2.31
CA PHE A 36 12.63 3.36 2.44
C PHE A 36 13.42 2.63 3.53
N GLU A 37 14.69 2.35 3.25
CA GLU A 37 15.60 1.74 4.23
C GLU A 37 15.77 2.62 5.48
N GLU A 38 15.79 3.94 5.30
CA GLU A 38 15.79 4.88 6.42
C GLU A 38 14.41 4.92 7.09
N TYR A 39 14.32 4.31 8.27
CA TYR A 39 13.06 4.17 9.02
C TYR A 39 12.29 5.49 9.21
N LYS A 40 12.98 6.59 9.49
CA LYS A 40 12.31 7.88 9.73
C LYS A 40 11.62 8.40 8.46
N LYS A 41 12.26 8.26 7.30
CA LYS A 41 11.67 8.61 6.00
C LYS A 41 10.50 7.70 5.68
N PHE A 42 10.66 6.39 5.85
CA PHE A 42 9.58 5.42 5.68
C PHE A 42 8.37 5.73 6.57
N TYR A 43 8.58 5.88 7.87
CA TYR A 43 7.52 6.16 8.84
C TYR A 43 6.80 7.48 8.55
N THR A 44 7.55 8.52 8.16
CA THR A 44 6.96 9.81 7.80
C THR A 44 6.09 9.70 6.55
N GLY A 45 6.54 8.95 5.53
CA GLY A 45 5.75 8.63 4.34
C GLY A 45 4.47 7.87 4.70
N ALA A 46 4.63 6.75 5.42
CA ALA A 46 3.51 5.90 5.87
C ALA A 46 2.44 6.68 6.62
N LEU A 47 2.85 7.57 7.53
CA LEU A 47 1.93 8.41 8.29
C LEU A 47 1.15 9.36 7.39
N ASN A 48 1.82 10.01 6.44
CA ASN A 48 1.17 10.93 5.50
C ASN A 48 0.15 10.20 4.61
N ASP A 49 0.51 9.01 4.09
CA ASP A 49 -0.38 8.21 3.25
C ASP A 49 -1.65 7.79 4.03
N VAL A 50 -1.48 7.37 5.29
CA VAL A 50 -2.59 7.01 6.18
C VAL A 50 -3.49 8.21 6.47
N GLU A 51 -2.90 9.36 6.80
CA GLU A 51 -3.67 10.58 7.09
C GLU A 51 -4.44 11.08 5.86
N GLU A 52 -3.91 10.88 4.65
CA GLU A 52 -4.64 11.22 3.43
C GLU A 52 -5.80 10.24 3.16
N ALA A 53 -5.55 8.93 3.28
CA ALA A 53 -6.59 7.91 3.10
C ALA A 53 -7.77 8.09 4.06
N LYS A 54 -7.51 8.51 5.31
CA LYS A 54 -8.56 8.84 6.29
C LYS A 54 -9.53 9.93 5.80
N LYS A 55 -9.08 10.85 4.95
CA LYS A 55 -9.90 11.96 4.43
C LYS A 55 -10.79 11.52 3.29
N THR A 56 -10.22 10.80 2.31
CA THR A 56 -10.87 10.54 1.02
C THR A 56 -11.83 9.35 1.09
N ARG A 57 -11.59 8.35 1.96
CA ARG A 57 -12.31 7.06 1.97
C ARG A 57 -12.30 6.35 0.61
N GLU A 58 -11.41 6.76 -0.29
CA GLU A 58 -11.35 6.26 -1.66
C GLU A 58 -10.24 5.22 -1.80
N TYR A 59 -10.53 4.17 -2.57
CA TYR A 59 -9.56 3.16 -2.95
C TYR A 59 -8.51 3.77 -3.90
N GLY A 60 -7.30 4.00 -3.41
CA GLY A 60 -6.24 4.72 -4.12
C GLY A 60 -5.07 3.87 -4.64
N LEU A 61 -5.20 2.53 -4.64
CA LEU A 61 -4.09 1.68 -5.07
C LEU A 61 -3.96 1.65 -6.60
N ASP A 62 -2.98 2.39 -7.11
CA ASP A 62 -2.60 2.36 -8.53
C ASP A 62 -1.74 1.12 -8.84
N MET A 63 -2.40 -0.01 -9.09
CA MET A 63 -1.72 -1.27 -9.40
C MET A 63 -0.91 -1.23 -10.70
N ALA A 64 -1.22 -0.31 -11.63
CA ALA A 64 -0.52 -0.21 -12.90
C ALA A 64 0.84 0.46 -12.74
N ASN A 65 0.91 1.51 -11.90
CA ASN A 65 2.15 2.23 -11.62
C ASN A 65 2.90 1.72 -10.38
N HIS A 66 2.26 0.91 -9.53
CA HIS A 66 2.86 0.29 -8.34
C HIS A 66 2.79 -1.24 -8.37
N PRO A 67 3.43 -1.93 -9.33
CA PRO A 67 3.26 -3.37 -9.52
C PRO A 67 3.92 -4.24 -8.42
N ASN A 68 4.74 -3.64 -7.57
CA ASN A 68 5.48 -4.29 -6.47
C ASN A 68 4.85 -4.05 -5.08
N TRP A 69 3.55 -3.76 -5.05
CA TRP A 69 2.79 -3.68 -3.81
C TRP A 69 2.65 -5.06 -3.15
N PHE A 70 2.65 -5.07 -1.81
CA PHE A 70 2.46 -6.28 -1.01
C PHE A 70 1.45 -6.00 0.10
N ASP A 71 0.39 -6.80 0.16
CA ASP A 71 -0.58 -6.74 1.25
C ASP A 71 0.08 -7.19 2.57
N ALA A 72 0.22 -6.25 3.51
CA ALA A 72 0.87 -6.49 4.80
C ALA A 72 -0.10 -6.97 5.89
N SER A 73 -1.39 -7.20 5.57
CA SER A 73 -2.36 -7.77 6.50
C SER A 73 -2.38 -9.31 6.43
N TYR A 74 -2.55 -9.95 7.60
CA TYR A 74 -2.64 -11.40 7.78
C TYR A 74 -3.98 -11.75 8.45
#